data_AF-A0AAW7F8C1-F1
#
_entry.id   AF-A0AAW7F8C1-F1
#
_cell.length_a   1.000
_cell.length_b   1.000
_cell.length_c   1.000
_cell.angle_alpha   90.00
_cell.angle_beta   90.00
_cell.angle_gamma   90.00
#
_symmetry.space_group_name_H-M   'P 1'
#
loop_
_entity.id
_entity.type
_entity.pdbx_description
1 polymer ?
#
loop_
_entity_poly.entity_id
_entity_poly.type
_entity_poly.pdbx_seq_one_letter_code
_entity_poly.pdbx_strand_id
1 'polypeptide(L)'
;MTVRVYYNAADARARASSMWHAEWISKTGLKSRLWTEKAINEYLGAPLDAGPIKAWKRKDVEKAESTPTFKAWLEKRRAWLIAKGKLPVDT
;
A
#
# COMPACT_ATOMS: atom_id res chain seq x y z
N MET A 1 -23.85 -37.60 6.44
CA MET A 1 -22.64 -36.77 6.25
C MET A 1 -22.93 -35.36 6.78
N THR A 2 -22.75 -35.11 8.08
CA THR A 2 -22.96 -33.77 8.66
C THR A 2 -21.65 -33.01 8.61
N VAL A 3 -21.47 -32.18 7.57
CA VAL A 3 -20.34 -31.27 7.47
C VAL A 3 -20.52 -30.20 8.55
N ARG A 4 -19.90 -30.40 9.72
CA ARG A 4 -19.73 -29.32 10.70
C ARG A 4 -18.84 -28.27 10.02
N VAL A 5 -19.46 -27.21 9.52
CA VAL A 5 -18.77 -26.03 9.01
C VAL A 5 -18.15 -25.33 10.21
N TYR A 6 -16.96 -25.78 10.61
CA TYR A 6 -16.13 -25.03 11.53
C TYR A 6 -15.69 -23.77 10.79
N TYR A 7 -16.40 -22.66 11.03
CA TYR A 7 -15.92 -21.32 10.75
C TYR A 7 -14.68 -21.10 11.62
N ASN A 8 -13.53 -21.53 11.11
CA ASN A 8 -12.28 -21.54 11.83
C ASN A 8 -11.88 -20.08 12.12
N ALA A 9 -11.48 -19.76 13.34
CA ALA A 9 -11.11 -18.39 13.73
C ALA A 9 -10.01 -17.80 12.80
N ALA A 10 -9.22 -18.65 12.15
CA ALA A 10 -8.27 -18.29 11.11
C ALA A 10 -8.93 -17.66 9.86
N ASP A 11 -10.08 -18.19 9.42
CA ASP A 11 -10.83 -17.66 8.27
C ASP A 11 -11.44 -16.28 8.59
N ALA A 12 -11.97 -16.13 9.81
CA ALA A 12 -12.47 -14.84 10.29
C ALA A 12 -11.35 -13.78 10.35
N ARG A 13 -10.16 -14.15 10.83
CA ARG A 13 -8.99 -13.26 10.85
C ARG A 13 -8.52 -12.87 9.45
N ALA A 14 -8.51 -13.82 8.52
CA ALA A 14 -8.15 -13.56 7.13
C ALA A 14 -9.13 -12.56 6.49
N ARG A 15 -10.44 -12.76 6.67
CA ARG A 15 -11.48 -11.82 6.17
C ARG A 15 -11.33 -10.43 6.78
N ALA A 16 -11.13 -10.34 8.10
CA ALA A 16 -10.92 -9.06 8.77
C ALA A 16 -9.67 -8.33 8.24
N SER A 17 -8.59 -9.07 7.97
CA SER A 17 -7.39 -8.52 7.34
C SER A 17 -7.66 -8.04 5.91
N SER A 18 -8.37 -8.82 5.10
CA SER A 18 -8.74 -8.42 3.72
C SER A 18 -9.63 -7.17 3.71
N MET A 19 -10.63 -7.10 4.61
CA MET A 19 -11.48 -5.93 4.77
C MET A 19 -10.68 -4.70 5.19
N TRP A 20 -9.77 -4.86 6.17
CA TRP A 20 -8.88 -3.78 6.58
C TRP A 20 -8.01 -3.31 5.41
N HIS A 21 -7.42 -4.24 4.65
CA HIS A 21 -6.60 -3.90 3.49
C HIS A 21 -7.39 -3.26 2.35
N ALA A 22 -8.71 -3.48 2.25
CA ALA A 22 -9.55 -2.83 1.24
C ALA A 22 -9.63 -1.31 1.47
N GLU A 23 -9.66 -0.88 2.73
CA GLU A 23 -9.77 0.53 3.10
C GLU A 23 -8.41 1.18 3.38
N TRP A 24 -7.46 0.41 3.91
CA TRP A 24 -6.20 0.90 4.47
C TRP A 24 -4.99 0.30 3.78
N ILE A 25 -3.92 1.10 3.72
CA ILE A 25 -2.60 0.66 3.27
C ILE A 25 -1.54 1.03 4.31
N SER A 26 -0.78 0.02 4.72
CA SER A 26 0.32 0.18 5.68
C SER A 26 1.54 0.81 5.01
N LYS A 27 2.48 1.29 5.83
CA LYS A 27 3.78 1.83 5.36
C LYS A 27 4.53 0.83 4.48
N THR A 28 4.50 -0.45 4.84
CA THR A 28 5.14 -1.53 4.07
C THR A 28 4.45 -1.73 2.71
N GLY A 29 3.11 -1.66 2.68
CA GLY A 29 2.35 -1.69 1.42
C GLY A 29 2.70 -0.54 0.48
N LEU A 30 2.87 0.67 1.03
CA LEU A 30 3.33 1.84 0.26
C LEU A 30 4.75 1.64 -0.28
N LYS A 31 5.70 1.19 0.55
CA LYS A 31 7.08 0.94 0.11
C LYS A 31 7.16 -0.10 -1.02
N SER A 32 6.28 -1.10 -1.01
CA SER A 32 6.16 -2.10 -2.08
C SER A 32 5.72 -1.49 -3.41
N ARG A 33 4.98 -0.37 -3.36
CA ARG A 33 4.60 0.45 -4.52
C ARG A 33 5.62 1.54 -4.86
N LEU A 34 6.89 1.37 -4.45
CA LEU A 34 8.00 2.30 -4.66
C LEU A 34 7.91 3.63 -3.92
N TRP A 35 6.96 3.79 -2.99
CA TRP A 35 6.87 4.99 -2.18
C TRP A 35 8.08 5.12 -1.25
N THR A 36 8.59 6.34 -1.12
CA THR A 36 9.65 6.69 -0.16
C THR A 36 9.06 7.37 1.05
N GLU A 37 9.76 7.36 2.19
CA GLU A 37 9.28 8.05 3.40
C GLU A 37 9.08 9.55 3.17
N LYS A 38 9.94 10.17 2.34
CA LYS A 38 9.77 11.56 1.94
C LYS A 38 8.48 11.76 1.13
N ALA A 39 8.23 10.91 0.13
CA ALA A 39 7.01 11.00 -0.68
C ALA A 39 5.75 10.73 0.15
N ILE A 40 5.79 9.80 1.09
CA ILE A 40 4.67 9.55 2.01
C ILE A 40 4.34 10.83 2.78
N ASN A 41 5.34 11.49 3.38
CA ASN A 41 5.12 12.74 4.11
C ASN A 41 4.67 13.90 3.19
N GLU A 42 5.17 13.98 1.96
CA GLU A 42 4.86 15.05 1.00
C GLU A 42 3.46 14.93 0.40
N TYR A 43 3.02 13.71 0.03
CA TYR A 43 1.76 13.49 -0.68
C TYR A 43 0.61 13.02 0.22
N LEU A 44 0.90 12.31 1.31
CA LEU A 44 -0.13 11.73 2.20
C LEU A 44 -0.11 12.34 3.60
N GLY A 45 1.00 12.95 4.00
CA GLY A 45 1.17 13.51 5.34
C GLY A 45 1.23 12.45 6.43
N ALA A 46 0.76 12.83 7.62
CA ALA A 46 0.78 11.96 8.79
C ALA A 46 -0.14 10.74 8.62
N PRO A 47 0.26 9.56 9.10
CA PRO A 47 -0.59 8.38 9.06
C PRO A 47 -1.77 8.54 10.02
N LEU A 48 -2.91 7.95 9.64
CA LEU A 48 -4.13 7.93 10.42
C LEU A 48 -4.18 6.71 11.34
N ASP A 49 -5.00 6.79 12.37
CA ASP A 49 -5.29 5.65 13.23
C ASP A 49 -6.22 4.68 12.48
N ALA A 50 -5.71 3.48 12.22
CA ALA A 50 -6.44 2.43 11.50
C ALA A 50 -6.68 1.21 12.40
N GLY A 51 -6.71 1.40 13.73
CA GLY A 51 -6.90 0.34 14.70
C GLY A 51 -5.57 -0.19 15.22
N PRO A 52 -5.14 -1.42 14.85
CA PRO A 52 -3.94 -2.01 15.43
C PRO A 52 -2.64 -1.33 14.99
N ILE A 53 -2.65 -0.63 13.85
CA ILE A 53 -1.48 0.07 13.30
C ILE A 53 -1.90 1.42 12.69
N LYS A 54 -0.94 2.33 12.57
CA LYS A 54 -1.13 3.57 11.82
C LYS A 54 -0.98 3.32 10.31
N ALA A 55 -1.91 3.83 9.52
CA ALA A 55 -2.00 3.58 8.08
C ALA A 55 -2.59 4.76 7.32
N TRP A 56 -2.58 4.69 5.99
CA TRP A 56 -3.22 5.67 5.12
C TRP A 56 -4.44 5.06 4.45
N LYS A 57 -5.45 5.87 4.15
CA LYS A 57 -6.60 5.38 3.39
C LYS A 57 -6.18 5.11 1.96
N ARG A 58 -6.60 3.97 1.42
CA ARG A 58 -6.32 3.58 0.04
C ARG A 58 -6.82 4.64 -0.96
N LYS A 59 -7.98 5.24 -0.70
CA LYS A 59 -8.55 6.32 -1.54
C LYS A 59 -7.64 7.55 -1.65
N ASP A 60 -6.99 7.95 -0.56
CA ASP A 60 -6.07 9.10 -0.56
C ASP A 60 -4.79 8.76 -1.33
N VAL A 61 -4.34 7.50 -1.23
CA VAL A 61 -3.20 6.99 -1.99
C VAL A 61 -3.51 6.92 -3.48
N GLU A 62 -4.68 6.42 -3.88
CA GLU A 62 -5.13 6.41 -5.27
C GLU A 62 -5.28 7.83 -5.84
N LYS A 63 -5.78 8.77 -5.01
CA LYS A 63 -5.85 10.19 -5.38
C LYS A 63 -4.46 10.77 -5.61
N ALA A 64 -3.51 10.50 -4.71
CA ALA A 64 -2.12 10.92 -4.87
C ALA A 64 -1.49 10.31 -6.12
N GLU A 65 -1.63 9.00 -6.34
CA GLU A 65 -1.12 8.28 -7.52
C GLU A 65 -1.74 8.80 -8.84
N SER A 66 -2.95 9.33 -8.78
CA SER A 66 -3.63 9.93 -9.92
C SER A 66 -3.12 11.33 -10.27
N THR A 67 -2.48 12.04 -9.34
CA THR A 67 -1.96 13.39 -9.60
C THR A 67 -0.80 13.38 -10.60
N PRO A 68 -0.75 14.34 -11.54
CA PRO A 68 0.34 14.42 -12.52
C PRO A 68 1.71 14.67 -11.86
N THR A 69 1.73 15.39 -10.74
CA THR A 69 2.95 15.61 -9.94
C THR A 69 3.53 14.31 -9.41
N PHE A 70 2.67 13.43 -8.86
CA PHE A 70 3.10 12.13 -8.38
C PHE A 70 3.55 11.22 -9.51
N LYS A 71 2.85 11.21 -10.65
CA LYS A 71 3.25 10.40 -11.81
C LYS A 71 4.65 10.79 -12.30
N ALA A 72 4.90 12.09 -12.48
CA ALA A 72 6.23 12.59 -12.87
C ALA A 72 7.31 12.25 -11.83
N TRP A 73 6.98 12.31 -10.53
CA TRP A 73 7.88 11.86 -9.47
C TRP A 73 8.16 10.35 -9.55
N LEU A 74 7.14 9.53 -9.79
CA LEU A 74 7.25 8.07 -9.87
C LEU A 74 8.11 7.65 -11.08
N GLU A 75 7.98 8.32 -12.21
CA GLU A 75 8.84 8.09 -13.40
C GLU A 75 10.31 8.38 -13.09
N LYS A 76 10.61 9.53 -12.46
CA LYS A 76 11.98 9.85 -12.00
C LYS A 76 12.48 8.80 -11.00
N ARG A 77 11.62 8.34 -10.10
CA ARG A 77 11.95 7.31 -9.11
C ARG A 77 12.28 5.97 -9.77
N ARG A 78 11.50 5.54 -10.76
CA ARG A 78 11.76 4.33 -11.55
C ARG A 78 13.08 4.45 -12.30
N ALA A 79 13.32 5.54 -13.03
CA ALA A 79 14.58 5.78 -13.73
C ALA A 79 15.79 5.75 -12.78
N TRP A 80 15.68 6.37 -11.60
CA TRP A 80 16.74 6.34 -10.59
C TRP A 80 17.00 4.92 -10.05
N LEU A 81 15.96 4.12 -9.85
CA LEU A 81 16.11 2.73 -9.39
C LEU A 81 16.71 1.83 -10.46
N ILE A 82 16.34 2.01 -11.73
CA ILE A 82 16.93 1.33 -12.88
C ILE A 82 18.42 1.69 -13.00
N ALA A 83 18.77 2.98 -12.92
CA ALA A 83 20.16 3.44 -12.93
C ALA A 83 21.00 2.89 -11.76
N LYS A 84 20.36 2.53 -10.64
CA LYS A 84 20.99 1.88 -9.48
C LYS A 84 20.98 0.34 -9.56
N GLY A 85 20.45 -0.25 -10.63
CA GLY A 85 20.32 -1.70 -10.79
C GLY A 85 19.36 -2.36 -9.78
N LYS A 86 18.45 -1.59 -9.17
CA LYS A 86 17.50 -2.07 -8.15
C LYS A 86 16.13 -2.47 -8.72
N LEU A 87 15.88 -2.14 -9.98
CA LEU A 87 14.72 -2.57 -10.75
C LEU A 87 15.22 -3.07 -12.11
N PRO A 88 14.72 -4.20 -12.62
CA PRO A 88 14.96 -4.57 -14.01
C PRO A 88 14.43 -3.46 -14.92
N VAL A 89 15.14 -3.19 -16.02
CA VAL A 89 14.55 -2.41 -17.11
C VAL A 89 13.46 -3.30 -17.70
N ASP A 90 12.20 -2.89 -17.55
CA ASP A 90 11.08 -3.56 -18.22
C ASP A 90 11.39 -3.46 -19.72
N THR A 91 11.73 -4.60 -20.32
CA THR A 91 12.13 -4.73 -21.73
C THR A 91 10.90 -4.94 -22.59
#